data_AF-A0A3D8YZT2-F1
#
_entry.id   AF-A0A3D8YZT2-F1
#
_cell.length_a   1.000
_cell.length_b   1.000
_cell.length_c   1.000
_cell.angle_alpha   90.00
_cell.angle_beta   90.00
_cell.angle_gamma   90.00
#
_symmetry.space_group_name_H-M   'P 1'
#
loop_
_entity.id
_entity.type
_entity.pdbx_description
1 polymer ?
#
loop_
_entity_poly.entity_id
_entity_poly.type
_entity_poly.pdbx_seq_one_letter_code
_entity_poly.pdbx_strand_id
1 'polypeptide(L)'
;MTLFSYLIVGHLIGDYLLQTNWMASGKATKWAPLLTHCFVYTSVVSVAFLISTGMISFWMVVIIFLSHIILDRRRFVAWWALAIMGVKEGEPAWLLIIADQVFHIIVLAIIAHIWG
;
A
#
# COMPACT_ATOMS: atom_id res chain seq x y z
N MET A 1 -17.76 -12.87 -2.25
CA MET A 1 -16.78 -11.82 -1.88
C MET A 1 -16.52 -10.99 -3.12
N THR A 2 -16.31 -9.67 -2.99
CA THR A 2 -16.01 -8.79 -4.16
C THR A 2 -14.50 -8.73 -4.40
N LEU A 3 -14.08 -8.29 -5.59
CA LEU A 3 -12.67 -8.04 -5.89
C LEU A 3 -12.01 -7.15 -4.82
N PHE A 4 -12.69 -6.06 -4.46
CA PHE A 4 -12.22 -5.17 -3.39
C PHE A 4 -11.99 -5.91 -2.07
N SER A 5 -12.87 -6.83 -1.67
CA SER A 5 -12.68 -7.63 -0.45
C SER A 5 -11.39 -8.45 -0.48
N TYR A 6 -11.09 -9.11 -1.61
CA TYR A 6 -9.85 -9.88 -1.77
C TYR A 6 -8.61 -8.98 -1.74
N LEU A 7 -8.66 -7.84 -2.43
CA LEU A 7 -7.55 -6.89 -2.46
C LEU A 7 -7.24 -6.33 -1.08
N ILE A 8 -8.26 -6.00 -0.28
CA ILE A 8 -8.08 -5.55 1.11
C ILE A 8 -7.41 -6.63 1.96
N VAL A 9 -7.84 -7.88 1.85
CA VAL A 9 -7.19 -8.99 2.57
C VAL A 9 -5.73 -9.14 2.12
N GLY A 10 -5.47 -9.10 0.81
CA GLY A 10 -4.12 -9.15 0.27
C GLY A 10 -3.23 -8.00 0.77
N HIS A 11 -3.79 -6.79 0.85
CA HIS A 11 -3.12 -5.62 1.39
C HIS A 11 -2.74 -5.80 2.86
N LEU A 12 -3.68 -6.24 3.70
CA LEU A 12 -3.40 -6.48 5.11
C LEU A 12 -2.31 -7.55 5.31
N ILE A 13 -2.32 -8.61 4.51
CA ILE A 13 -1.29 -9.65 4.54
C ILE A 13 0.07 -9.07 4.12
N GLY A 14 0.12 -8.31 3.03
CA GLY A 14 1.35 -7.75 2.47
C GLY A 14 2.00 -6.68 3.36
N ASP A 15 1.20 -5.73 3.86
CA ASP A 15 1.69 -4.56 4.62
C ASP A 15 1.92 -4.85 6.11
N TYR A 16 1.28 -5.86 6.66
CA TYR A 16 1.40 -6.17 8.10
C TYR A 16 2.03 -7.53 8.35
N LEU A 17 1.42 -8.63 7.86
CA LEU A 17 1.87 -9.97 8.23
C LEU A 17 3.23 -10.34 7.61
N LEU A 18 3.48 -9.91 6.37
CA LEU A 18 4.72 -10.23 5.64
C LEU A 18 5.74 -9.09 5.63
N GLN A 19 5.37 -7.91 6.15
CA GLN A 19 6.30 -6.80 6.29
C GLN A 19 7.20 -7.00 7.50
N THR A 20 8.49 -7.21 7.26
CA THR A 20 9.46 -7.37 8.36
C THR A 20 9.87 -6.02 8.97
N ASN A 21 10.44 -6.06 10.17
CA ASN A 21 10.99 -4.86 10.83
C ASN A 21 12.06 -4.14 9.97
N TRP A 22 12.87 -4.87 9.21
CA TRP A 22 13.86 -4.29 8.29
C TRP A 22 13.19 -3.49 7.15
N MET A 23 12.10 -4.03 6.59
CA MET A 23 11.29 -3.34 5.59
C MET A 23 10.66 -2.07 6.19
N ALA A 24 9.92 -2.23 7.30
CA ALA A 24 9.16 -1.15 7.91
C ALA A 24 10.04 0.04 8.38
N SER A 25 11.19 -0.26 9.00
CA SER A 25 12.12 0.77 9.48
C SER A 25 12.93 1.43 8.35
N GLY A 26 13.15 0.72 7.23
CA GLY A 26 14.01 1.15 6.15
C GLY A 26 13.29 1.78 4.95
N LYS A 27 12.01 1.46 4.70
CA LYS A 27 11.33 1.79 3.43
C LYS A 27 11.20 3.28 3.15
N ALA A 28 11.09 4.10 4.19
CA ALA A 28 11.03 5.55 4.01
C ALA A 28 12.34 6.16 3.48
N THR A 29 13.50 5.59 3.85
CA THR A 29 14.82 6.23 3.63
C THR A 29 15.76 5.45 2.70
N LYS A 30 15.62 4.13 2.60
CA LYS A 30 16.52 3.26 1.83
C LYS A 30 15.78 2.60 0.67
N TRP A 31 16.47 2.34 -0.45
CA TRP A 31 15.88 1.72 -1.64
C TRP A 31 15.68 0.22 -1.50
N ALA A 32 16.68 -0.52 -1.01
CA ALA A 32 16.58 -1.97 -0.85
C ALA A 32 15.35 -2.43 -0.02
N PRO A 33 15.13 -1.95 1.22
CA PRO A 33 13.95 -2.35 2.00
C PRO A 33 12.64 -1.92 1.37
N LEU A 34 12.60 -0.76 0.70
CA LEU A 34 11.41 -0.30 -0.02
C LEU A 34 11.07 -1.25 -1.17
N LEU A 35 12.01 -1.50 -2.08
CA LEU A 35 11.78 -2.31 -3.27
C LEU A 35 11.46 -3.76 -2.91
N THR A 36 12.13 -4.33 -1.90
CA THR A 36 11.79 -5.67 -1.41
C THR A 36 10.37 -5.71 -0.86
N HIS A 37 9.98 -4.70 -0.07
CA HIS A 37 8.63 -4.63 0.46
C HIS A 37 7.58 -4.47 -0.64
N CYS A 38 7.76 -3.52 -1.56
CA CYS A 38 6.84 -3.32 -2.68
C CYS A 38 6.72 -4.59 -3.54
N PHE A 39 7.79 -5.35 -3.72
CA PHE A 39 7.76 -6.63 -4.43
C PHE A 39 6.93 -7.69 -3.68
N VAL A 40 7.17 -7.87 -2.37
CA VAL A 40 6.39 -8.79 -1.52
C VAL A 40 4.92 -8.40 -1.52
N TYR A 41 4.62 -7.13 -1.26
CA TYR A 41 3.27 -6.59 -1.24
C TYR A 41 2.55 -6.82 -2.58
N THR A 42 3.16 -6.40 -3.69
CA THR A 42 2.56 -6.53 -5.02
C THR A 42 2.33 -7.99 -5.38
N SER A 43 3.24 -8.89 -4.99
CA SER A 43 3.07 -10.33 -5.23
C SER A 43 1.83 -10.88 -4.51
N VAL A 44 1.65 -10.54 -3.23
CA VAL A 44 0.50 -10.97 -2.42
C VAL A 44 -0.81 -10.41 -2.97
N VAL A 45 -0.85 -9.11 -3.28
CA VAL A 45 -2.04 -8.48 -3.83
C VAL A 45 -2.38 -9.00 -5.23
N SER A 46 -1.36 -9.30 -6.05
CA SER A 46 -1.56 -9.94 -7.36
C SER A 46 -2.14 -11.34 -7.24
N VAL A 47 -1.71 -12.12 -6.23
CA VAL A 47 -2.32 -13.43 -5.94
C VAL A 47 -3.77 -13.26 -5.49
N ALA A 48 -4.08 -12.28 -4.63
CA ALA A 48 -5.46 -12.01 -4.22
C ALA A 48 -6.35 -11.60 -5.42
N PHE A 49 -5.81 -10.78 -6.32
CA PHE A 49 -6.48 -10.41 -7.57
C PHE A 49 -6.72 -11.63 -8.47
N LEU A 50 -5.71 -12.48 -8.63
CA LEU A 50 -5.80 -13.73 -9.42
C LEU A 50 -6.89 -14.65 -8.85
N ILE A 51 -6.93 -14.84 -7.53
CA ILE A 51 -7.95 -15.65 -6.86
C ILE A 51 -9.36 -15.08 -7.13
N SER A 52 -9.51 -13.76 -7.12
CA SER A 52 -10.81 -13.13 -7.31
C SER A 52 -11.29 -13.07 -8.76
N THR A 53 -10.39 -12.93 -9.74
CA THR A 53 -10.74 -12.66 -11.15
C THR A 53 -10.39 -13.79 -12.11
N GLY A 54 -9.55 -14.74 -11.69
CA GLY A 54 -9.02 -15.80 -12.54
C GLY A 54 -7.93 -15.33 -13.52
N MET A 55 -7.49 -14.08 -13.47
CA MET A 55 -6.47 -13.52 -14.37
C MET A 55 -5.52 -12.55 -13.66
N ILE A 56 -4.43 -12.17 -14.33
CA ILE A 56 -3.52 -11.11 -13.88
C ILE A 56 -3.45 -10.04 -14.97
N SER A 57 -3.66 -8.79 -14.57
CA SER A 57 -3.49 -7.62 -15.44
C SER A 57 -2.10 -7.01 -15.23
N PHE A 58 -1.31 -6.88 -16.29
CA PHE A 58 0.00 -6.22 -16.25
C PHE A 58 -0.09 -4.79 -15.72
N TRP A 59 -1.09 -4.03 -16.16
CA TRP A 59 -1.30 -2.65 -15.74
C TRP A 59 -1.68 -2.53 -14.26
N MET A 60 -2.48 -3.47 -13.75
CA MET A 60 -2.79 -3.52 -12.31
C MET A 60 -1.52 -3.72 -11.48
N VAL A 61 -0.67 -4.68 -11.86
CA VAL A 61 0.61 -4.95 -11.18
C VAL A 61 1.50 -3.71 -11.16
N VAL A 62 1.64 -3.04 -12.32
CA VAL A 62 2.45 -1.82 -12.45
C VAL A 62 1.89 -0.69 -11.58
N ILE A 63 0.58 -0.44 -11.64
CA ILE A 63 -0.05 0.62 -10.85
C ILE A 63 0.16 0.38 -9.36
N ILE A 64 -0.11 -0.84 -8.88
CA ILE A 64 0.06 -1.22 -7.46
C ILE A 64 1.51 -1.03 -7.03
N PHE A 65 2.47 -1.56 -7.79
CA PHE A 65 3.88 -1.48 -7.43
C PHE A 65 4.38 -0.02 -7.36
N LEU A 66 4.05 0.79 -8.38
CA LEU A 66 4.48 2.18 -8.44
C LEU A 66 3.78 3.05 -7.39
N SER A 67 2.49 2.86 -7.16
CA SER A 67 1.79 3.59 -6.10
C SER A 67 2.37 3.27 -4.73
N HIS A 68 2.70 2.00 -4.47
CA HIS A 68 3.29 1.57 -3.20
C HIS A 68 4.64 2.23 -2.96
N ILE A 69 5.50 2.29 -4.00
CA ILE A 69 6.79 3.01 -3.92
C ILE A 69 6.60 4.48 -3.53
N ILE A 70 5.62 5.16 -4.13
CA ILE A 70 5.38 6.58 -3.90
C ILE A 70 4.87 6.83 -2.48
N LEU A 71 3.88 6.05 -2.05
CA LEU A 71 3.24 6.19 -0.74
C LEU A 71 4.21 5.85 0.40
N ASP A 72 4.93 4.72 0.29
CA ASP A 72 5.82 4.24 1.34
C ASP A 72 7.11 5.05 1.53
N ARG A 73 7.42 5.95 0.60
CA ARG A 73 8.43 6.99 0.83
C ARG A 73 8.00 8.00 1.89
N ARG A 74 6.75 7.98 2.34
CA ARG A 74 6.12 8.83 3.36
C ARG A 74 6.17 10.33 3.11
N ARG A 75 6.88 10.81 2.08
CA ARG A 75 6.96 12.23 1.73
C ARG A 75 5.59 12.82 1.42
N PHE A 76 4.82 12.11 0.59
CA PHE A 76 3.46 12.51 0.23
C PHE A 76 2.53 12.50 1.45
N VAL A 77 2.52 11.40 2.21
CA VAL A 77 1.63 11.25 3.38
C VAL A 77 2.00 12.25 4.48
N ALA A 78 3.29 12.47 4.75
CA ALA A 78 3.73 13.45 5.73
C ALA A 78 3.34 14.87 5.31
N TRP A 79 3.52 15.23 4.03
CA TRP A 79 3.03 16.49 3.50
C TRP A 79 1.51 16.61 3.65
N TRP A 80 0.75 15.57 3.30
CA TRP A 80 -0.71 15.58 3.43
C TRP A 80 -1.16 15.76 4.88
N ALA A 81 -0.52 15.04 5.80
CA ALA A 81 -0.83 15.12 7.21
C ALA A 81 -0.56 16.52 7.78
N LEU A 82 0.54 17.17 7.39
CA LEU A 82 0.86 18.52 7.83
C LEU A 82 -0.02 19.58 7.17
N ALA A 83 -0.17 19.52 5.83
CA ALA A 83 -0.80 20.57 5.04
C ALA A 83 -2.32 20.48 5.01
N ILE A 84 -2.89 19.27 5.02
CA ILE A 84 -4.33 19.02 4.85
C ILE A 84 -4.98 18.61 6.17
N MET A 85 -4.40 17.65 6.89
CA MET A 85 -4.96 17.19 8.17
C MET A 85 -4.58 18.11 9.34
N GLY A 86 -3.57 18.97 9.18
CA GLY A 86 -3.10 19.87 10.23
C GLY A 86 -2.47 19.15 11.44
N VAL A 87 -1.90 17.96 11.23
CA VAL A 87 -1.22 17.19 12.28
C VAL A 87 -0.03 18.00 12.80
N LYS A 88 0.04 18.20 14.11
CA LYS A 88 1.09 19.00 14.77
C LYS A 88 2.16 18.09 15.38
N GLU A 89 3.31 18.68 15.71
CA GLU A 89 4.30 18.00 16.54
C GLU A 89 3.69 17.56 17.88
N GLY A 90 3.94 16.31 18.29
CA GLY A 90 3.36 15.70 19.49
C GLY A 90 2.10 14.89 19.24
N GLU A 91 1.48 14.99 18.07
CA GLU A 91 0.38 14.10 17.67
C GLU A 91 0.87 12.66 17.48
N PRO A 92 0.01 11.66 17.75
CA PRO A 92 0.43 10.29 17.81
C PRO A 92 0.72 9.72 16.42
N ALA A 93 1.82 8.96 16.32
CA ALA A 93 2.32 8.41 15.05
C ALA A 93 1.30 7.51 14.31
N TRP A 94 0.30 6.95 15.01
CA TRP A 94 -0.73 6.14 14.38
C TRP A 94 -1.57 6.93 13.37
N LEU A 95 -1.72 8.25 13.51
CA LEU A 95 -2.44 9.07 12.54
C LEU A 95 -1.78 9.05 11.16
N LEU A 96 -0.44 9.13 11.12
CA LEU A 96 0.32 9.03 9.87
C LEU A 96 0.21 7.64 9.26
N ILE A 97 0.19 6.60 10.11
CA ILE A 97 0.01 5.21 9.65
C ILE A 97 -1.39 5.05 9.05
N ILE A 98 -2.44 5.51 9.72
CA ILE A 98 -3.80 5.37 9.19
C ILE A 98 -3.98 6.17 7.90
N ALA A 99 -3.46 7.40 7.83
CA ALA A 99 -3.52 8.20 6.62
C ALA A 99 -2.82 7.50 5.44
N ASP A 100 -1.63 6.94 5.68
CA ASP A 100 -0.88 6.13 4.71
C ASP A 100 -1.73 4.95 4.20
N GLN A 101 -2.32 4.17 5.10
CA GLN A 101 -3.10 2.99 4.75
C GLN A 101 -4.40 3.33 4.01
N VAL A 102 -5.04 4.47 4.33
CA VAL A 102 -6.19 4.97 3.57
C VAL A 102 -5.82 5.25 2.12
N PHE A 103 -4.66 5.85 1.84
CA PHE A 103 -4.22 6.06 0.46
C PHE A 103 -3.98 4.75 -0.29
N HIS A 104 -3.40 3.75 0.37
CA HIS A 104 -3.26 2.41 -0.21
C HIS A 104 -4.62 1.80 -0.54
N ILE A 105 -5.58 1.88 0.37
CA ILE A 105 -6.96 1.40 0.17
C ILE A 105 -7.66 2.13 -0.99
N ILE A 106 -7.45 3.44 -1.15
CA ILE A 106 -7.98 4.21 -2.28
C ILE A 106 -7.45 3.65 -3.60
N VAL A 107 -6.15 3.33 -3.69
CA VAL A 107 -5.59 2.69 -4.89
C VAL A 107 -6.27 1.35 -5.15
N LEU A 108 -6.46 0.52 -4.13
CA LEU A 108 -7.15 -0.77 -4.29
C LEU A 108 -8.61 -0.61 -4.74
N ALA A 109 -9.30 0.43 -4.25
CA ALA A 109 -10.66 0.75 -4.68
C ALA A 109 -10.70 1.15 -6.16
N ILE A 110 -9.73 1.93 -6.62
CA ILE A 110 -9.59 2.30 -8.04
C ILE A 110 -9.32 1.06 -8.90
N ILE A 111 -8.40 0.18 -8.47
CA ILE A 111 -8.14 -1.09 -9.16
C ILE A 111 -9.41 -1.94 -9.22
N ALA A 112 -10.12 -2.08 -8.09
CA ALA A 112 -11.34 -2.86 -8.04
C ALA A 112 -12.44 -2.28 -8.94
N HIS A 113 -12.52 -0.96 -9.09
CA HIS A 113 -13.49 -0.31 -9.98
C HIS A 113 -13.17 -0.50 -11.47
N ILE A 114 -11.89 -0.51 -11.85
CA ILE A 114 -11.47 -0.65 -13.25
C ILE A 114 -11.54 -2.11 -13.72
N TRP A 115 -11.26 -3.07 -12.84
CA TRP A 115 -11.13 -4.50 -13.18
C TRP A 115 -12.20 -5.42 -12.57
N GLY A 116 -13.12 -4.90 -11.75
CA GLY A 116 -14.19 -5.66 -11.11
C GLY A 116 -15.52 -5.48 -11.81
#